data_AF-A0A7T6Z797-F1
#
_entry.id   AF-A0A7T6Z797-F1
#
_cell.length_a   1.000
_cell.length_b   1.000
_cell.length_c   1.000
_cell.angle_alpha   90.00
_cell.angle_beta   90.00
_cell.angle_gamma   90.00
#
_symmetry.space_group_name_H-M   'P 1'
#
loop_
_entity.id
_entity.type
_entity.pdbx_description
1 polymer ?
#
loop_
_entity_poly.entity_id
_entity_poly.type
_entity_poly.pdbx_seq_one_letter_code
_entity_poly.pdbx_strand_id
1 'polypeptide(L)' 'MLRNLRAELARRSILVKDVAELLNVRAATVSDKINGYYDFTYDEAYLVKRTYFPDINIEYLFEKSTENARKEAVK' A
#
# COMPACT_ATOMS: atom_id res chain seq x y z
N MET A 1 -7.91 -1.89 -4.18
CA MET A 1 -7.45 -0.78 -3.33
C MET A 1 -7.05 -1.32 -1.96
N LEU A 2 -5.96 -0.80 -1.39
CA LEU A 2 -5.46 -1.08 -0.05
C LEU A 2 -6.05 -0.06 0.94
N ARG A 3 -7.29 -0.32 1.39
CA ARG A 3 -8.03 0.58 2.29
C ARG A 3 -7.31 0.77 3.62
N ASN A 4 -6.80 -0.33 4.19
CA ASN A 4 -6.17 -0.34 5.50
C ASN A 4 -4.87 0.47 5.48
N LEU A 5 -3.96 0.20 4.53
CA LEU A 5 -2.74 1.00 4.35
C LEU A 5 -3.05 2.51 4.19
N ARG A 6 -4.03 2.87 3.36
CA ARG A 6 -4.42 4.28 3.16
C ARG A 6 -4.94 4.93 4.46
N ALA A 7 -5.72 4.21 5.25
CA ALA A 7 -6.23 4.69 6.52
C ALA A 7 -5.10 4.89 7.55
N GLU A 8 -4.17 3.94 7.64
CA GLU A 8 -3.04 4.00 8.57
C GLU A 8 -2.04 5.11 8.22
N LEU A 9 -1.78 5.33 6.92
CA LEU A 9 -1.00 6.48 6.45
C LEU A 9 -1.62 7.80 6.93
N ALA A 10 -2.94 7.97 6.74
CA ALA A 10 -3.66 9.16 7.18
C ALA A 10 -3.63 9.33 8.71
N ARG A 11 -3.83 8.23 9.47
CA ARG A 11 -3.78 8.25 10.95
C ARG A 11 -2.42 8.68 11.49
N ARG A 12 -1.33 8.27 10.84
CA ARG A 12 0.04 8.60 11.24
C ARG A 12 0.58 9.88 10.59
N SER A 13 -0.24 10.58 9.81
CA SER A 13 0.17 11.75 9.02
C SER A 13 1.35 11.48 8.07
N ILE A 14 1.43 10.26 7.55
CA ILE A 14 2.44 9.85 6.57
C ILE A 14 1.87 10.13 5.18
N LEU A 15 2.64 10.87 4.38
CA LEU A 15 2.25 11.25 3.04
C LEU A 15 2.69 10.18 2.03
N VAL A 16 1.98 10.11 0.91
CA VAL A 16 2.33 9.19 -0.19
C VAL A 16 3.75 9.47 -0.73
N LYS A 17 4.20 10.72 -0.68
CA LYS A 17 5.56 11.09 -1.07
C LYS A 17 6.62 10.47 -0.15
N ASP A 18 6.34 10.31 1.15
CA ASP A 18 7.30 9.77 2.12
C ASP A 18 7.50 8.27 1.84
N VAL A 19 6.41 7.56 1.54
CA VAL A 19 6.45 6.16 1.09
C VAL A 19 7.19 6.05 -0.26
N ALA A 20 7.00 7.00 -1.17
CA ALA A 20 7.67 7.01 -2.47
C ALA A 20 9.19 7.23 -2.34
N GLU A 21 9.60 8.13 -1.44
CA GLU A 21 11.00 8.36 -1.08
C GLU A 21 11.61 7.09 -0.47
N LEU A 22 10.90 6.42 0.46
CA LEU A 22 11.36 5.15 1.05
C LEU A 22 11.58 4.06 0.00
N LEU A 23 10.69 3.95 -0.98
CA LEU A 23 10.74 2.93 -2.02
C LEU A 23 11.58 3.34 -3.24
N ASN A 24 12.12 4.57 -3.26
CA ASN A 24 12.84 5.14 -4.39
C ASN A 24 12.04 5.09 -5.72
N VAL A 25 10.76 5.44 -5.67
CA VAL A 25 9.86 5.50 -6.84
C VAL A 25 9.12 6.84 -6.90
N ARG A 26 8.33 7.05 -7.97
CA ARG A 26 7.48 8.23 -8.09
C ARG A 26 6.26 8.13 -7.16
N ALA A 27 5.80 9.25 -6.61
CA ALA A 27 4.58 9.30 -5.80
C ALA A 27 3.32 8.80 -6.54
N ALA A 28 3.28 8.99 -7.87
CA ALA A 28 2.24 8.42 -8.72
C ALA A 28 2.23 6.88 -8.67
N THR A 29 3.41 6.24 -8.73
CA THR A 29 3.54 4.78 -8.64
C THR A 29 3.02 4.23 -7.32
N VAL A 30 3.33 4.89 -6.20
CA VAL A 30 2.78 4.50 -4.89
C VAL A 30 1.27 4.70 -4.83
N SER A 31 0.77 5.81 -5.39
CA SER A 31 -0.68 6.07 -5.48
C SER A 31 -1.38 4.97 -6.28
N ASP A 32 -0.82 4.58 -7.42
CA ASP A 32 -1.37 3.52 -8.26
C ASP A 32 -1.37 2.17 -7.53
N LYS A 33 -0.31 1.87 -6.78
CA LYS A 33 -0.25 0.66 -5.94
C LYS A 33 -1.28 0.68 -4.81
N ILE A 34 -1.43 1.78 -4.09
CA ILE A 34 -2.45 1.92 -3.03
C ILE A 34 -3.86 1.80 -3.59
N ASN A 35 -4.12 2.39 -4.76
CA ASN A 35 -5.39 2.27 -5.46
C ASN A 35 -5.64 0.84 -6.00
N GLY A 36 -4.57 0.04 -6.13
CA GLY A 36 -4.60 -1.35 -6.56
C GLY A 36 -4.63 -1.52 -8.07
N TYR A 37 -4.03 -0.57 -8.82
CA TYR A 37 -3.70 -0.74 -10.24
C TYR A 37 -2.45 -1.60 -10.42
N TYR A 38 -1.53 -1.53 -9.45
CA TYR A 38 -0.33 -2.36 -9.36
C TYR A 38 -0.22 -2.93 -7.94
N ASP A 39 0.52 -4.03 -7.80
CA ASP A 39 0.78 -4.62 -6.50
C ASP A 39 2.08 -4.09 -5.89
N PHE A 40 2.15 -4.14 -4.55
CA PHE A 40 3.41 -4.04 -3.84
C PHE A 40 4.13 -5.39 -3.93
N THR A 41 5.44 -5.38 -4.17
CA THR A 41 6.26 -6.56 -3.96
C THR A 41 6.36 -6.85 -2.46
N TYR A 42 6.72 -8.08 -2.10
CA TYR A 42 6.92 -8.44 -0.70
C TYR A 42 7.95 -7.54 -0.02
N ASP A 43 9.08 -7.27 -0.68
CA ASP A 43 10.14 -6.44 -0.12
C ASP A 43 9.70 -4.99 0.11
N GLU A 44 8.94 -4.40 -0.82
CA GLU A 44 8.36 -3.07 -0.65
C GLU A 44 7.38 -3.03 0.52
N ALA A 45 6.48 -4.02 0.60
CA ALA A 45 5.48 -4.12 1.65
C ALA A 45 6.14 -4.29 3.03
N TYR A 46 7.14 -5.16 3.11
CA TYR A 46 7.92 -5.41 4.31
C TYR A 46 8.70 -4.16 4.75
N LEU A 47 9.29 -3.42 3.81
CA LEU A 47 10.02 -2.19 4.09
C LEU A 47 9.09 -1.09 4.63
N VAL A 48 7.94 -0.88 3.99
CA VAL A 48 6.91 0.08 4.45
C VAL A 48 6.43 -0.29 5.85
N LYS A 49 6.12 -1.56 6.09
CA LYS A 49 5.72 -2.06 7.42
C LYS A 49 6.80 -1.77 8.45
N ARG A 50 8.04 -2.15 8.19
CA ARG A 50 9.14 -2.01 9.16
C ARG A 50 9.43 -0.55 9.49
N THR A 51 9.32 0.36 8.53
CA THR A 51 9.62 1.79 8.71
C THR A 51 8.48 2.54 9.40
N TYR A 52 7.23 2.31 8.99
CA TYR A 52 6.10 3.15 9.38
C TYR A 52 5.09 2.47 10.29
N PHE A 53 5.01 1.14 10.25
CA PHE A 53 3.98 0.35 10.92
C PHE A 53 4.56 -0.88 11.65
N PRO A 54 5.59 -0.71 12.50
CA PRO A 54 6.28 -1.84 13.14
C PRO A 54 5.35 -2.69 14.01
N ASP A 55 4.31 -2.06 14.55
CA ASP A 55 3.28 -2.57 15.45
C ASP A 55 2.02 -3.13 14.74
N ILE A 56 1.91 -2.96 13.42
CA ILE A 56 0.76 -3.44 12.65
C ILE A 56 1.14 -4.69 11.86
N ASN A 57 0.21 -5.62 11.80
CA ASN A 57 0.33 -6.85 11.03
C ASN A 57 0.32 -6.56 9.51
N ILE A 58 1.18 -7.26 8.75
CA ILE A 58 1.36 -7.01 7.31
C ILE A 58 0.16 -7.49 6.49
N GLU A 59 -0.47 -8.60 6.88
CA GLU A 59 -1.67 -9.12 6.25
C GLU A 59 -2.83 -8.12 6.36
N TYR A 60 -2.97 -7.46 7.51
CA TYR A 60 -3.96 -6.39 7.69
C TYR A 60 -3.63 -5.15 6.82
N LEU A 61 -2.39 -4.67 6.83
CA LEU A 61 -2.00 -3.46 6.08
C LEU A 61 -2.29 -3.61 4.58
N PHE A 62 -1.93 -4.76 4.02
CA PHE A 62 -1.97 -5.03 2.58
C PHE A 62 -3.19 -5.85 2.15
N GLU A 63 -4.22 -5.93 3.00
CA GLU A 63 -5.49 -6.56 2.65
C GLU A 63 -6.14 -5.88 1.42
N LYS A 64 -6.35 -6.65 0.36
CA LYS A 64 -7.03 -6.17 -0.85
C LYS A 64 -8.53 -6.15 -0.59
N SER A 65 -9.18 -5.00 -0.80
CA SER A 65 -10.65 -4.94 -0.78
C SER A 65 -11.25 -5.82 -1.88
N THR A 66 -12.32 -6.55 -1.54
CA THR A 66 -13.08 -7.47 -2.42
C THR A 66 -13.55 -6.84 -3.73
N GLU A 67 -13.63 -5.51 -3.82
CA GLU A 67 -13.96 -4.76 -5.04
C GLU A 67 -12.99 -5.02 -6.21
N ASN A 68 -11.71 -5.29 -5.92
CA ASN A 68 -10.70 -5.47 -6.98
C ASN A 68 -10.71 -6.90 -7.57
N ALA A 69 -11.14 -7.92 -6.80
CA ALA A 69 -11.16 -9.31 -7.26
C ALA A 69 -12.10 -9.52 -8.48
N ARG A 70 -13.12 -8.66 -8.64
CA ARG A 70 -14.04 -8.72 -9.79
C ARG A 70 -13.41 -8.22 -11.11
N LYS A 71 -12.34 -7.44 -11.08
CA LYS A 71 -11.71 -6.91 -12.31
C LYS A 71 -10.74 -7.90 -12.96
N GLU A 72 -10.21 -8.86 -12.21
CA GLU A 72 -9.35 -9.92 -12.75
C GLU A 72 -10.15 -11.09 -13.32
N ALA A 73 -11.35 -11.38 -12.80
CA ALA A 73 -12.22 -12.46 -13.26
C ALA A 73 -12.95 -12.21 -14.60
N VAL A 74 -12.80 -11.02 -15.20
CA VAL A 74 -13.49 -10.60 -16.44
C VAL A 74 -12.50 -10.39 -17.60
N LYS A 75 -11.22 -10.73 -17.41
CA LYS A 75 -10.19 -10.61 -18.47
C LYS A 75 -9.94 -11.95 -19.16
#